data_AF-A0A8T4SBC5-F1
#
_entry.id   AF-A0A8T4SBC5-F1
#
_cell.length_a   1.000
_cell.length_b   1.000
_cell.length_c   1.000
_cell.angle_alpha   90.00
_cell.angle_beta   90.00
_cell.angle_gamma   90.00
#
_symmetry.space_group_name_H-M   'P 1'
#
loop_
_entity.id
_entity.type
_entity.pdbx_description
1 polymer ?
#
loop_
_entity_poly.entity_id
_entity_poly.type
_entity_poly.pdbx_seq_one_letter_code
_entity_poly.pdbx_strand_id
1 'polypeptide(L)'
;MESISDSVKKNVLDLQYNKYLQYYNTSIIILFTYVIGAGIALLTEQLNLTDHKQVLSLGLISTVIIAICILSMLYFKNHQQNILYAIKKLKL
;
A
#
# COMPACT_ATOMS: atom_id res chain seq x y z
N MET A 1 -27.06 5.65 26.53
CA MET A 1 -26.22 5.38 25.34
C MET A 1 -27.13 5.45 24.14
N GLU A 2 -27.16 6.59 23.46
CA GLU A 2 -27.96 6.78 22.24
C GLU A 2 -27.56 5.74 21.20
N SER A 3 -28.53 4.98 20.71
CA SER A 3 -28.34 4.04 19.62
C SER A 3 -27.97 4.85 18.37
N ILE A 4 -26.69 4.87 18.02
CA ILE A 4 -26.21 5.44 16.76
C ILE A 4 -27.05 4.84 15.63
N SER A 5 -27.72 5.69 14.84
CA SER A 5 -28.55 5.23 13.73
C SER A 5 -27.70 4.47 12.70
N ASP A 6 -28.30 3.50 12.03
CA ASP A 6 -27.58 2.64 11.09
C ASP A 6 -26.99 3.44 9.92
N SER A 7 -27.59 4.58 9.57
CA SER A 7 -27.04 5.55 8.60
C SER A 7 -25.70 6.13 9.06
N VAL A 8 -25.56 6.48 10.34
CA VAL A 8 -24.29 7.02 10.87
C VAL A 8 -23.22 5.92 10.89
N LYS A 9 -23.59 4.68 11.25
CA LYS A 9 -22.65 3.54 11.20
C LYS A 9 -22.16 3.27 9.78
N LYS A 10 -23.06 3.29 8.80
CA LYS A 10 -22.70 3.14 7.38
C LYS A 10 -21.73 4.24 6.93
N ASN A 11 -22.04 5.50 7.24
CA ASN A 11 -21.17 6.62 6.86
C ASN A 11 -19.75 6.49 7.46
N VAL A 12 -19.64 6.03 8.71
CA VAL A 12 -18.33 5.76 9.34
C VAL A 12 -17.58 4.64 8.61
N LEU A 13 -18.26 3.56 8.22
CA LEU A 13 -17.65 2.47 7.46
C LEU A 13 -17.23 2.91 6.05
N ASP A 14 -18.03 3.73 5.37
CA ASP A 14 -17.69 4.27 4.05
C ASP A 14 -16.44 5.19 4.13
N LEU A 15 -16.35 6.03 5.17
CA LEU A 15 -15.15 6.83 5.44
C LEU A 15 -13.92 5.96 5.69
N GLN A 16 -14.06 4.90 6.49
CA GLN A 16 -12.97 3.96 6.73
C GLN A 16 -12.56 3.23 5.44
N TYR A 17 -13.52 2.77 4.64
CA TYR A 17 -13.27 2.13 3.35
C TYR A 17 -12.44 3.04 2.45
N ASN A 18 -12.85 4.30 2.29
CA ASN A 18 -12.14 5.28 1.48
C ASN A 18 -10.72 5.56 2.00
N LYS A 19 -10.54 5.62 3.33
CA LYS A 19 -9.22 5.75 3.94
C LYS A 19 -8.29 4.58 3.56
N TYR A 20 -8.76 3.34 3.67
CA TYR A 20 -7.94 2.17 3.31
C TYR A 20 -7.71 2.03 1.81
N LEU A 21 -8.69 2.41 0.98
CA LEU A 21 -8.52 2.51 -0.46
C LEU A 21 -7.44 3.53 -0.83
N GLN A 22 -7.42 4.69 -0.15
CA GLN A 22 -6.38 5.70 -0.35
C GLN A 22 -5.00 5.15 0.04
N TYR A 23 -4.88 4.49 1.20
CA TYR A 23 -3.61 3.89 1.62
C TYR A 23 -3.11 2.79 0.68
N TYR A 24 -4.02 1.97 0.16
CA TYR A 24 -3.69 0.97 -0.85
C TYR A 24 -3.14 1.62 -2.13
N ASN A 25 -3.83 2.65 -2.65
CA ASN A 25 -3.40 3.38 -3.85
C ASN A 25 -2.07 4.11 -3.63
N THR A 26 -1.88 4.75 -2.48
CA THR A 26 -0.61 5.39 -2.13
C THR A 26 0.54 4.39 -2.06
N SER A 27 0.30 3.18 -1.53
CA SER A 27 1.31 2.12 -1.48
C SER A 27 1.73 1.68 -2.89
N ILE A 28 0.77 1.58 -3.82
CA ILE A 28 1.05 1.31 -5.24
C ILE A 28 1.91 2.42 -5.85
N ILE A 29 1.53 3.69 -5.63
CA ILE A 29 2.28 4.83 -6.16
C ILE A 29 3.73 4.81 -5.64
N ILE A 30 3.94 4.60 -4.34
CA ILE A 30 5.28 4.53 -3.74
C ILE A 30 6.11 3.42 -4.39
N LEU A 31 5.52 2.23 -4.58
CA LEU A 31 6.21 1.11 -5.23
C LEU A 31 6.60 1.45 -6.67
N PHE A 32 5.70 2.04 -7.46
CA PHE A 32 6.00 2.45 -8.82
C PHE A 32 7.06 3.54 -8.89
N THR A 33 6.96 4.58 -8.04
CA THR A 33 7.95 5.65 -7.96
C THR A 33 9.34 5.09 -7.61
N TYR A 34 9.40 4.15 -6.67
CA TYR A 34 10.64 3.48 -6.31
C TYR A 34 11.24 2.70 -7.49
N VAL A 35 10.44 1.86 -8.16
CA VAL A 35 10.90 1.05 -9.30
C VAL A 35 11.37 1.92 -10.46
N ILE A 36 10.64 2.99 -10.78
CA ILE A 36 11.05 3.95 -11.83
C ILE A 36 12.35 4.65 -11.44
N GLY A 37 12.47 5.12 -10.20
CA GLY A 37 13.68 5.79 -9.71
C GLY A 37 14.91 4.87 -9.74
N ALA A 38 14.75 3.63 -9.28
CA ALA A 38 15.80 2.61 -9.36
C ALA A 38 16.16 2.29 -10.82
N GLY A 39 15.17 2.16 -11.70
CA GLY A 39 15.38 1.97 -13.13
C GLY A 39 16.17 3.11 -13.79
N ILE A 40 15.82 4.36 -13.49
CA ILE A 40 16.56 5.53 -13.99
C ILE A 40 18.00 5.53 -13.47
N ALA A 41 18.22 5.24 -12.19
CA ALA A 41 19.56 5.20 -11.61
C ALA A 41 20.45 4.13 -12.28
N LEU A 42 19.88 2.98 -12.65
CA LEU A 42 20.57 1.94 -13.39
C LEU A 42 20.86 2.37 -14.84
N LEU A 43 19.89 2.98 -15.53
CA LEU A 43 20.03 3.40 -16.92
C LEU A 43 20.98 4.58 -17.12
N THR A 44 21.09 5.46 -16.12
CA THR A 44 21.96 6.64 -16.16
C THR A 44 23.38 6.35 -15.67
N GLU A 45 23.71 5.07 -15.44
CA GLU A 45 25.02 4.62 -14.93
C GLU A 45 25.45 5.34 -13.64
N GLN A 46 24.49 5.86 -12.86
CA GLN A 46 24.77 6.46 -11.55
C GLN A 46 25.31 5.44 -10.55
N LEU A 47 25.06 4.16 -10.82
CA LEU A 47 25.54 3.02 -10.04
C LEU A 47 26.63 2.29 -10.82
N ASN A 48 27.75 2.04 -10.16
CA ASN A 48 28.81 1.23 -10.74
C ASN A 48 28.43 -0.25 -10.62
N LEU A 49 27.82 -0.80 -11.68
CA LEU A 49 27.34 -2.19 -11.72
C LEU A 49 28.45 -3.24 -11.59
N THR A 50 29.71 -2.83 -11.82
CA THR A 50 30.89 -3.68 -11.61
C THR A 50 31.25 -3.85 -10.13
N ASP A 51 30.83 -2.92 -9.28
CA ASP A 51 31.05 -3.01 -7.84
C ASP A 51 30.00 -3.90 -7.19
N HIS A 52 30.40 -5.15 -6.91
CA HIS A 52 29.54 -6.14 -6.25
C HIS A 52 28.95 -5.65 -4.92
N LYS A 53 29.60 -4.75 -4.18
CA LYS A 53 29.07 -4.22 -2.92
C LYS A 53 27.88 -3.29 -3.16
N GLN A 54 27.94 -2.45 -4.20
CA GLN A 54 26.84 -1.55 -4.56
C GLN A 54 25.64 -2.32 -5.10
N VAL A 55 25.87 -3.34 -5.92
CA VAL A 55 24.80 -4.19 -6.45
C VAL A 55 24.13 -4.99 -5.34
N LEU A 56 24.91 -5.55 -4.41
CA LEU A 56 24.38 -6.30 -3.28
C LEU A 56 23.56 -5.40 -2.33
N SER A 57 24.06 -4.20 -2.02
CA SER A 57 23.35 -3.26 -1.14
C SER A 57 22.05 -2.77 -1.78
N LEU A 58 22.07 -2.44 -3.08
CA LEU A 58 20.87 -2.10 -3.84
C LEU A 58 19.86 -3.24 -3.83
N GLY A 59 20.31 -4.48 -4.08
CA GLY A 59 19.44 -5.66 -4.08
C GLY A 59 18.76 -5.89 -2.72
N LEU A 60 19.52 -5.78 -1.63
CA LEU A 60 18.99 -5.93 -0.27
C LEU A 60 17.98 -4.83 0.07
N ILE A 61 18.33 -3.56 -0.19
CA ILE A 61 17.45 -2.42 0.07
C ILE A 61 16.18 -2.52 -0.77
N SER A 62 16.30 -2.87 -2.06
CA SER A 62 15.16 -3.06 -2.96
C SER A 62 14.23 -4.16 -2.45
N THR A 63 14.79 -5.28 -2.02
CA THR A 63 14.00 -6.40 -1.49
C THR A 63 13.20 -5.98 -0.26
N VAL A 64 13.83 -5.26 0.67
CA VAL A 64 13.16 -4.77 1.89
C VAL A 64 12.05 -3.77 1.56
N ILE A 65 12.32 -2.80 0.70
CA ILE A 65 11.33 -1.78 0.30
C ILE A 65 10.13 -2.43 -0.39
N ILE A 66 10.39 -3.32 -1.36
CA ILE A 66 9.34 -4.04 -2.10
C ILE A 66 8.52 -4.91 -1.15
N ALA A 67 9.18 -5.64 -0.24
CA ALA A 67 8.50 -6.48 0.75
C ALA A 67 7.57 -5.65 1.65
N ILE A 68 8.03 -4.51 2.17
CA ILE A 68 7.22 -3.61 3.00
C ILE A 68 6.02 -3.08 2.21
N CYS A 69 6.21 -2.68 0.95
CA CYS A 69 5.12 -2.20 0.10
C CYS A 69 4.07 -3.29 -0.15
N ILE A 70 4.49 -4.51 -0.49
CA ILE A 70 3.58 -5.64 -0.73
C ILE A 70 2.82 -5.99 0.55
N LEU A 71 3.51 -6.11 1.69
CA LEU A 71 2.86 -6.40 2.97
C LEU A 71 1.83 -5.33 3.34
N SER A 72 2.17 -4.05 3.16
CA SER A 72 1.25 -2.94 3.38
C SER A 72 0.03 -3.01 2.46
N MET A 73 0.24 -3.27 1.17
CA MET A 73 -0.85 -3.45 0.20
C MET A 73 -1.78 -4.61 0.58
N LEU A 74 -1.23 -5.76 0.97
CA LEU A 74 -2.01 -6.91 1.41
C LEU A 74 -2.82 -6.59 2.67
N TYR A 75 -2.19 -5.93 3.65
CA TYR A 75 -2.84 -5.50 4.88
C TYR A 75 -4.02 -4.56 4.61
N PHE A 76 -3.81 -3.51 3.79
CA PHE A 76 -4.88 -2.56 3.46
C PHE A 76 -6.00 -3.19 2.64
N LYS A 77 -5.66 -4.07 1.67
CA LYS A 77 -6.66 -4.80 0.87
C LYS A 77 -7.53 -5.71 1.75
N ASN A 78 -6.92 -6.44 2.68
CA ASN A 78 -7.66 -7.29 3.61
C ASN A 78 -8.59 -6.46 4.50
N HIS A 79 -8.10 -5.32 5.02
CA HIS A 79 -8.92 -4.45 5.85
C HIS A 79 -10.10 -3.82 5.08
N GLN A 80 -9.86 -3.42 3.82
CA GLN A 80 -10.90 -2.93 2.92
C GLN A 80 -11.99 -3.98 2.67
N GLN A 81 -11.62 -5.25 2.47
CA GLN A 81 -12.57 -6.36 2.29
C GLN A 81 -13.42 -6.59 3.54
N ASN A 82 -12.82 -6.52 4.73
CA ASN A 82 -13.53 -6.66 6.00
C ASN A 82 -14.56 -5.55 6.20
N ILE A 83 -14.21 -4.31 5.85
CA ILE A 83 -15.16 -3.17 5.91
C ILE A 83 -16.30 -3.38 4.92
N LEU A 84 -16.00 -3.80 3.68
CA LEU A 84 -17.02 -4.07 2.67
C LEU A 84 -17.99 -5.17 3.12
N TYR A 85 -17.47 -6.20 3.80
CA TYR A 85 -18.31 -7.23 4.41
C TYR A 85 -19.19 -6.68 5.53
N ALA A 86 -18.65 -5.80 6.38
CA ALA A 86 -19.42 -5.14 7.45
C ALA A 86 -20.55 -4.26 6.89
N ILE A 87 -20.30 -3.52 5.81
CA ILE A 87 -21.30 -2.71 5.10
C ILE A 87 -22.42 -3.61 4.56
N LYS A 88 -22.07 -4.71 3.88
CA LYS A 88 -23.06 -5.68 3.35
C LYS A 88 -23.90 -6.31 4.46
N LYS A 89 -23.30 -6.59 5.62
CA LYS A 89 -23.99 -7.20 6.77
C LYS A 89 -25.01 -6.27 7.42
N LEU A 90 -24.85 -4.95 7.28
CA LEU A 90 -25.79 -3.96 7.82
C LEU A 90 -27.16 -3.93 7.09
N LYS A 91 -27.39 -4.78 6.08
CA LYS A 91 -28.69 -4.92 5.37
C LYS A 91 -29.29 -3.56 4.97
N LEU A 92 -28.52 -2.80 4.21
CA LEU A 92 -29.05 -1.80 3.26
C LEU A 92 -28.81 -2.33 1.85
#